data_AF-A0A9Q9HLK6-F1
#
_entry.id   AF-A0A9Q9HLK6-F1
#
_cell.length_a   1.000
_cell.length_b   1.000
_cell.length_c   1.000
_cell.angle_alpha   90.00
_cell.angle_beta   90.00
_cell.angle_gamma   90.00
#
_symmetry.space_group_name_H-M   'P 1'
#
loop_
_entity.id
_entity.type
_entity.pdbx_description
1 polymer ?
#
loop_
_entity_poly.entity_id
_entity_poly.type
_entity_poly.pdbx_seq_one_letter_code
_entity_poly.pdbx_strand_id
1 'polypeptide(L)'
;MAPTSLARAATARIQVLAPAAELDFLDTQSIVLPVQITPLEAWTLMHARPLPGLKLAFKLRDAVSACFGVKRIGGISSKPHTDVQTGDKLDFFLVEAVSDTLLTLTVRDRHLDVMTCLSSSNGILSVTSSVKTHNMFGRAYMIPVRPAHKLIVAMSLKRLRQALEQRSAAG
;
A
#
# COMPACT_ATOMS: atom_id res chain seq x y z
N MET A 1 -35.95 -8.60 -9.67
CA MET A 1 -35.06 -7.88 -10.61
C MET A 1 -33.72 -7.71 -9.90
N ALA A 2 -32.74 -8.58 -10.22
CA ALA A 2 -31.44 -8.57 -9.54
C ALA A 2 -30.66 -7.31 -9.95
N PRO A 3 -30.08 -6.54 -9.01
CA PRO A 3 -29.24 -5.43 -9.38
C PRO A 3 -28.01 -5.95 -10.14
N THR A 4 -27.87 -5.44 -11.36
CA THR A 4 -26.82 -5.75 -12.32
C THR A 4 -25.44 -5.66 -11.68
N SER A 5 -24.61 -6.69 -11.84
CA SER A 5 -23.25 -6.80 -11.30
C SER A 5 -22.32 -5.61 -11.66
N LEU A 6 -22.67 -4.83 -12.68
CA LEU A 6 -21.98 -3.60 -13.09
C LEU A 6 -22.16 -2.43 -12.10
N ALA A 7 -23.23 -2.40 -11.29
CA ALA A 7 -23.45 -1.30 -10.33
C ALA A 7 -22.61 -1.44 -9.05
N ARG A 8 -22.17 -2.66 -8.69
CA ARG A 8 -21.25 -2.89 -7.55
C ARG A 8 -19.79 -2.51 -7.88
N ALA A 9 -19.47 -2.31 -9.15
CA ALA A 9 -18.13 -1.91 -9.59
C ALA A 9 -17.83 -0.41 -9.37
N ALA A 10 -18.84 0.41 -9.03
CA ALA A 10 -18.75 1.88 -9.07
C ALA A 10 -18.15 2.56 -7.83
N THR A 11 -17.83 1.84 -6.75
CA THR A 11 -17.54 2.49 -5.45
C THR A 11 -16.09 2.48 -5.00
N ALA A 12 -15.20 1.71 -5.63
CA ALA A 12 -13.76 1.75 -5.32
C ALA A 12 -13.07 2.87 -6.11
N ARG A 13 -13.33 4.13 -5.76
CA ARG A 13 -12.61 5.27 -6.34
C ARG A 13 -11.16 5.21 -5.89
N ILE A 14 -10.24 4.99 -6.83
CA ILE A 14 -8.80 5.07 -6.58
C ILE A 14 -8.49 6.46 -6.03
N GLN A 15 -7.86 6.51 -4.85
CA GLN A 15 -7.46 7.76 -4.21
C GLN A 15 -5.97 8.02 -4.47
N VAL A 16 -5.66 9.27 -4.82
CA VAL A 16 -4.30 9.77 -5.05
C VAL A 16 -4.14 11.15 -4.39
N LEU A 17 -2.90 11.51 -4.06
CA LEU A 17 -2.60 12.76 -3.32
C LEU A 17 -3.04 14.04 -4.04
N ALA A 18 -2.95 14.05 -5.36
CA ALA A 18 -3.15 15.21 -6.23
C ALA A 18 -3.43 14.72 -7.67
N PRO A 19 -3.87 15.59 -8.58
CA PRO A 19 -3.95 15.25 -10.01
C PRO A 19 -2.63 14.69 -10.53
N ALA A 20 -2.69 13.75 -11.48
CA ALA A 20 -1.50 13.03 -11.94
C ALA A 20 -0.37 13.94 -12.45
N ALA A 21 -0.71 15.10 -13.01
CA ALA A 21 0.26 16.09 -13.49
C ALA A 21 1.09 16.76 -12.36
N GLU A 22 0.60 16.73 -11.12
CA GLU A 22 1.28 17.31 -9.95
C GLU A 22 2.04 16.27 -9.12
N LEU A 23 1.96 14.99 -9.49
CA LEU A 23 2.62 13.91 -8.78
C LEU A 23 4.01 13.68 -9.34
N ASP A 24 4.99 13.60 -8.45
CA ASP A 24 6.35 13.20 -8.81
C ASP A 24 6.42 11.71 -9.12
N PHE A 25 5.54 10.91 -8.52
CA PHE A 25 5.44 9.49 -8.77
C PHE A 25 4.00 9.02 -8.64
N LEU A 26 3.58 8.22 -9.61
CA LEU A 26 2.32 7.50 -9.62
C LEU A 26 2.59 6.11 -10.19
N ASP A 27 2.24 5.07 -9.44
CA ASP A 27 2.35 3.69 -9.88
C ASP A 27 1.13 2.91 -9.43
N THR A 28 0.54 2.15 -10.35
CA THR A 28 -0.57 1.25 -10.08
C THR A 28 -0.21 -0.14 -10.54
N GLN A 29 -0.28 -1.11 -9.63
CA GLN A 29 -0.07 -2.52 -9.93
C GLN A 29 -1.27 -3.33 -9.49
N SER A 30 -1.67 -4.31 -10.31
CA SER A 30 -2.89 -5.08 -10.05
C SER A 30 -2.65 -6.58 -10.26
N ILE A 31 -3.42 -7.39 -9.54
CA ILE A 31 -3.49 -8.84 -9.72
C ILE A 31 -4.95 -9.28 -9.72
N VAL A 32 -5.22 -10.38 -10.43
CA VAL A 32 -6.47 -11.12 -10.26
C VAL A 32 -6.35 -11.95 -8.98
N LEU A 33 -7.34 -11.81 -8.11
CA LEU A 33 -7.47 -12.54 -6.87
C LEU A 33 -8.12 -13.91 -7.15
N PRO A 34 -7.50 -15.02 -6.74
CA PRO A 34 -8.12 -16.35 -6.83
C PRO A 34 -9.23 -16.55 -5.79
N VAL A 35 -9.20 -15.78 -4.69
CA VAL A 35 -10.23 -15.73 -3.64
C VAL A 35 -10.51 -14.28 -3.29
N GLN A 36 -11.77 -13.95 -3.05
CA GLN A 36 -12.17 -12.62 -2.57
C GLN A 36 -11.61 -12.37 -1.17
N ILE A 37 -10.83 -11.30 -1.04
CA ILE A 37 -10.30 -10.80 0.23
C ILE A 37 -10.49 -9.28 0.30
N THR A 38 -10.58 -8.75 1.51
CA THR A 38 -10.66 -7.30 1.73
C THR A 38 -9.27 -6.64 1.52
N PRO A 39 -9.19 -5.34 1.18
CA PRO A 39 -7.92 -4.64 1.10
C PRO A 39 -7.11 -4.65 2.40
N LEU A 40 -7.79 -4.66 3.55
CA LEU A 40 -7.14 -4.77 4.87
C LEU A 40 -6.53 -6.15 5.10
N GLU A 41 -7.24 -7.21 4.70
CA GLU A 41 -6.69 -8.58 4.71
C GLU A 41 -5.51 -8.70 3.74
N ALA A 42 -5.63 -8.14 2.54
CA ALA A 42 -4.54 -8.10 1.56
C ALA A 42 -3.30 -7.38 2.12
N TRP A 43 -3.49 -6.20 2.73
CA TRP A 43 -2.42 -5.47 3.40
C TRP A 43 -1.73 -6.33 4.48
N THR A 44 -2.53 -6.95 5.35
CA THR A 44 -2.03 -7.79 6.44
C THR A 44 -1.23 -8.98 5.90
N LEU A 45 -1.74 -9.69 4.89
CA LEU A 45 -1.05 -10.82 4.26
C LEU A 45 0.24 -10.42 3.56
N MET A 46 0.24 -9.28 2.86
CA MET A 46 1.44 -8.74 2.20
C MET A 46 2.53 -8.37 3.23
N HIS A 47 2.14 -7.88 4.41
CA HIS A 47 3.08 -7.46 5.47
C HIS A 47 3.47 -8.58 6.43
N ALA A 48 2.67 -9.65 6.53
CA ALA A 48 2.96 -10.80 7.40
C ALA A 48 4.22 -11.57 6.99
N ARG A 49 4.60 -11.54 5.70
CA ARG A 49 5.82 -12.16 5.18
C ARG A 49 6.69 -11.11 4.47
N PRO A 50 7.38 -10.23 5.21
CA PRO A 50 8.21 -9.20 4.59
C PRO A 50 9.26 -9.84 3.69
N LEU A 51 9.52 -9.22 2.54
CA LEU A 51 10.51 -9.69 1.58
C LEU A 51 11.89 -9.80 2.25
N PRO A 52 12.67 -10.86 2.00
CA PRO A 52 14.04 -10.93 2.50
C PRO A 52 14.84 -9.73 1.97
N GLY A 53 15.55 -9.02 2.86
CA GLY A 53 16.23 -7.75 2.54
C GLY A 53 15.40 -6.48 2.77
N LEU A 54 14.08 -6.57 2.90
CA LEU A 54 13.20 -5.42 3.17
C LEU A 54 13.46 -4.80 4.54
N LYS A 55 13.81 -5.61 5.55
CA LYS A 55 14.27 -5.11 6.87
C LYS A 55 15.55 -4.28 6.76
N LEU A 56 16.45 -4.65 5.85
CA LEU A 56 17.70 -3.92 5.62
C LEU A 56 17.43 -2.62 4.84
N ALA A 57 16.53 -2.66 3.86
CA ALA A 57 16.06 -1.48 3.14
C ALA A 57 15.32 -0.49 4.06
N PHE A 58 14.45 -0.99 4.96
CA PHE A 58 13.83 -0.17 6.00
C PHE A 58 14.86 0.37 7.00
N LYS A 59 15.85 -0.42 7.42
CA LYS A 59 16.96 0.09 8.26
C LYS A 59 17.78 1.17 7.57
N LEU A 60 18.08 1.01 6.27
CA LEU A 60 18.81 2.00 5.48
C LEU A 60 17.97 3.27 5.29
N ARG A 61 16.67 3.11 4.99
CA ARG A 61 15.67 4.18 4.93
C ARG A 61 15.59 4.93 6.27
N ASP A 62 15.55 4.20 7.38
CA ASP A 62 15.48 4.74 8.73
C ASP A 62 16.78 5.42 9.14
N ALA A 63 17.94 4.92 8.70
CA ALA A 63 19.24 5.54 8.95
C ALA A 63 19.40 6.87 8.17
N VAL A 64 18.95 6.90 6.91
CA VAL A 64 18.91 8.13 6.10
C VAL A 64 17.87 9.11 6.65
N SER A 65 16.72 8.62 7.09
CA SER A 65 15.64 9.44 7.69
C SER A 65 15.95 9.91 9.12
N ALA A 66 16.78 9.19 9.88
CA ALA A 66 17.18 9.52 11.25
C ALA A 66 18.05 10.79 11.31
N CYS A 67 18.79 11.11 10.25
CA CYS A 67 19.50 12.39 10.12
C CYS A 67 18.55 13.61 10.03
N PHE A 68 17.25 13.39 9.82
CA PHE A 68 16.26 14.45 9.54
C PHE A 68 15.09 14.51 10.52
N GLY A 69 15.18 13.81 11.66
CA GLY A 69 14.17 13.89 12.73
C GLY A 69 12.86 13.15 12.44
N VAL A 70 12.87 12.20 11.50
CA VAL A 70 11.72 11.33 11.22
C VAL A 70 11.57 10.31 12.35
N LYS A 71 10.34 10.14 12.87
CA LYS A 71 10.05 9.15 13.93
C LYS A 71 10.53 7.78 13.49
N ARG A 72 11.40 7.16 14.29
CA ARG A 72 11.88 5.79 14.09
C ARG A 72 10.68 4.85 13.91
N ILE A 73 10.67 4.10 12.81
CA ILE A 73 9.66 3.07 12.57
C ILE A 73 10.01 1.90 13.49
N GLY A 74 9.34 1.85 14.64
CA GLY A 74 9.55 0.87 15.71
C GLY A 74 9.05 -0.54 15.36
N GLY A 75 9.35 -1.03 14.16
CA GLY A 75 8.91 -2.32 13.66
C GLY A 75 7.51 -2.30 13.06
N ILE A 76 7.32 -3.06 11.98
CA ILE A 76 5.99 -3.47 11.51
C ILE A 76 5.41 -4.33 12.64
N SER A 77 4.33 -3.89 13.27
CA SER A 77 3.73 -4.65 14.35
C SER A 77 3.08 -5.89 13.77
N SER A 78 3.56 -7.07 14.13
CA SER A 78 2.96 -8.36 13.71
C SER A 78 1.58 -8.63 14.34
N LYS A 79 0.89 -7.60 14.87
CA LYS A 79 -0.45 -7.76 15.46
C LYS A 79 -1.48 -7.82 14.33
N PRO A 80 -2.36 -8.83 14.29
CA PRO A 80 -3.47 -8.81 13.36
C PRO A 80 -4.29 -7.55 13.62
N HIS A 81 -4.34 -6.67 12.62
CA HIS A 81 -5.12 -5.45 12.63
C HIS A 81 -6.57 -5.79 12.31
N THR A 82 -7.22 -6.51 13.21
CA THR A 82 -8.68 -6.69 13.22
C THR A 82 -9.28 -5.47 13.90
N ASP A 83 -10.10 -4.71 13.18
CA ASP A 83 -10.75 -3.44 13.59
C ASP A 83 -9.90 -2.17 13.40
N VAL A 84 -9.44 -1.93 12.17
CA VAL A 84 -8.81 -0.65 11.78
C VAL A 84 -9.90 0.33 11.36
N GLN A 85 -9.85 1.54 11.91
CA GLN A 85 -10.77 2.62 11.61
C GLN A 85 -10.07 3.80 10.92
N THR A 86 -10.86 4.67 10.30
CA THR A 86 -10.34 5.91 9.73
C THR A 86 -9.80 6.80 10.85
N GLY A 87 -8.60 7.35 10.67
CA GLY A 87 -7.87 8.09 11.70
C GLY A 87 -6.87 7.24 12.49
N ASP A 88 -6.93 5.91 12.41
CA ASP A 88 -5.96 5.04 13.06
C ASP A 88 -4.59 5.12 12.40
N LYS A 89 -3.58 4.63 13.14
CA LYS A 89 -2.24 4.42 12.61
C LYS A 89 -2.01 2.94 12.34
N LEU A 90 -1.85 2.63 11.06
CA LEU A 90 -1.42 1.33 10.58
C LEU A 90 0.10 1.39 10.40
N ASP A 91 0.84 0.87 11.38
CA ASP A 91 2.28 1.09 11.54
C ASP A 91 2.65 2.59 11.58
N PHE A 92 3.18 3.12 10.47
CA PHE A 92 3.54 4.55 10.32
C PHE A 92 2.59 5.32 9.40
N PHE A 93 1.65 4.63 8.77
CA PHE A 93 0.66 5.23 7.89
C PHE A 93 -0.57 5.68 8.68
N LEU A 94 -1.09 6.86 8.35
CA LEU A 94 -2.42 7.28 8.75
C LEU A 94 -3.45 6.60 7.84
N VAL A 95 -4.50 6.03 8.43
CA VAL A 95 -5.62 5.47 7.69
C VAL A 95 -6.57 6.61 7.32
N GLU A 96 -6.57 7.02 6.06
CA GLU A 96 -7.48 8.06 5.54
C GLU A 96 -8.87 7.49 5.23
N ALA A 97 -8.93 6.21 4.81
CA ALA A 97 -10.17 5.52 4.52
C ALA A 97 -9.98 4.01 4.64
N VAL A 98 -10.99 3.32 5.15
CA VAL A 98 -11.01 1.86 5.25
C VAL A 98 -12.44 1.34 5.05
N SER A 99 -12.58 0.29 4.25
CA SER A 99 -13.83 -0.40 3.92
C SER A 99 -13.52 -1.76 3.30
N ASP A 100 -14.56 -2.55 3.01
CA ASP A 100 -14.43 -3.87 2.37
C ASP A 100 -13.81 -3.81 0.97
N THR A 101 -13.85 -2.66 0.31
CA THR A 101 -13.36 -2.47 -1.08
C THR A 101 -12.23 -1.48 -1.22
N LEU A 102 -11.91 -0.72 -0.17
CA LEU A 102 -10.91 0.35 -0.20
C LEU A 102 -10.13 0.45 1.10
N LEU A 103 -8.81 0.59 1.01
CA LEU A 103 -7.93 1.01 2.10
C LEU A 103 -6.99 2.10 1.58
N THR A 104 -7.07 3.31 2.15
CA THR A 104 -6.17 4.42 1.83
C THR A 104 -5.31 4.78 3.02
N LEU A 105 -4.02 4.85 2.76
CA LEU A 105 -2.97 5.06 3.74
C LEU A 105 -2.13 6.26 3.31
N THR A 106 -1.81 7.16 4.24
CA THR A 106 -0.95 8.32 3.95
C THR A 106 0.21 8.46 4.92
N VAL A 107 1.27 9.09 4.43
CA VAL A 107 2.38 9.61 5.23
C VAL A 107 2.65 11.03 4.77
N ARG A 108 2.73 11.96 5.72
CA ARG A 108 3.10 13.35 5.47
C ARG A 108 4.44 13.60 6.15
N ASP A 109 5.48 13.79 5.35
CA ASP A 109 6.84 14.08 5.82
C ASP A 109 7.31 15.43 5.25
N ARG A 110 8.36 15.99 5.87
CA ARG A 110 8.90 17.30 5.46
C ARG A 110 9.40 17.37 4.01
N HIS A 111 9.78 16.24 3.43
CA HIS A 111 10.42 16.18 2.12
C HIS A 111 9.52 15.59 1.03
N LEU A 112 8.51 14.82 1.42
CA LEU A 112 7.53 14.23 0.51
C LEU A 112 6.28 13.79 1.27
N ASP A 113 5.17 13.75 0.54
CA ASP A 113 3.94 13.12 0.96
C ASP A 113 3.74 11.84 0.15
N VAL A 114 3.26 10.78 0.81
CA VAL A 114 2.92 9.49 0.19
C VAL A 114 1.46 9.17 0.45
N MET A 115 0.77 8.66 -0.56
CA MET A 115 -0.51 7.97 -0.41
C MET A 115 -0.45 6.62 -1.10
N THR A 116 -0.86 5.59 -0.39
CA THR A 116 -1.02 4.22 -0.90
C THR A 116 -2.48 3.84 -0.77
N CYS A 117 -3.13 3.57 -1.89
CA CYS A 117 -4.52 3.16 -2.00
C CYS A 117 -4.59 1.71 -2.49
N LEU A 118 -5.19 0.84 -1.69
CA LEU A 118 -5.52 -0.53 -2.05
C LEU A 118 -7.01 -0.58 -2.36
N SER A 119 -7.36 -0.98 -3.58
CA SER A 119 -8.74 -1.15 -4.00
C SER A 119 -8.97 -2.59 -4.43
N SER A 120 -10.04 -3.21 -3.91
CA SER A 120 -10.48 -4.55 -4.31
C SER A 120 -11.85 -4.44 -4.97
N SER A 121 -11.94 -4.77 -6.27
CA SER A 121 -13.18 -4.72 -7.03
C SER A 121 -13.19 -5.80 -8.10
N ASN A 122 -14.32 -6.50 -8.24
CA ASN A 122 -14.54 -7.55 -9.25
C ASN A 122 -13.44 -8.64 -9.29
N GLY A 123 -12.89 -9.03 -8.13
CA GLY A 123 -11.82 -10.03 -8.07
C GLY A 123 -10.45 -9.50 -8.52
N ILE A 124 -10.30 -8.18 -8.64
CA ILE A 124 -9.02 -7.54 -8.93
C ILE A 124 -8.61 -6.72 -7.71
N LEU A 125 -7.40 -6.98 -7.23
CA LEU A 125 -6.75 -6.14 -6.23
C LEU A 125 -5.77 -5.22 -6.94
N SER A 126 -5.94 -3.91 -6.75
CA SER A 126 -5.03 -2.88 -7.25
C SER A 126 -4.39 -2.13 -6.10
N VAL A 127 -3.08 -1.94 -6.19
CA VAL A 127 -2.28 -1.10 -5.29
C VAL A 127 -1.83 0.11 -6.09
N THR A 128 -2.34 1.27 -5.72
CA THR A 128 -1.95 2.56 -6.29
C THR A 128 -1.12 3.33 -5.28
N SER A 129 0.05 3.79 -5.68
CA SER A 129 0.93 4.61 -4.86
C SER A 129 1.18 5.95 -5.56
N SER A 130 0.93 7.04 -4.85
CA SER A 130 1.19 8.40 -5.32
C SER A 130 2.13 9.11 -4.34
N VAL A 131 3.07 9.89 -4.88
CA VAL A 131 4.01 10.68 -4.09
C VAL A 131 4.13 12.08 -4.68
N LYS A 132 4.11 13.07 -3.79
CA LYS A 132 4.40 14.48 -4.11
C LYS A 132 5.60 14.92 -3.28
N THR A 133 6.67 15.37 -3.92
CA THR A 133 7.88 15.83 -3.24
C THR A 133 7.81 17.33 -3.01
N HIS A 134 8.36 17.80 -1.88
CA HIS A 134 8.30 19.21 -1.49
C HIS A 134 9.60 19.97 -1.80
N ASN A 135 10.71 19.25 -1.98
CA ASN A 135 12.04 19.85 -2.15
C ASN A 135 12.99 18.96 -2.98
N MET A 136 14.16 19.51 -3.33
CA MET A 136 15.18 18.80 -4.12
C MET A 136 15.66 17.50 -3.45
N PHE A 137 15.71 17.47 -2.12
CA PHE A 137 16.07 16.27 -1.38
C PHE A 137 15.02 15.16 -1.57
N GLY A 138 13.73 15.49 -1.49
CA GLY A 138 12.64 14.55 -1.79
C GLY A 138 12.75 13.99 -3.21
N ARG A 139 13.10 14.84 -4.18
CA ARG A 139 13.33 14.40 -5.57
C ARG A 139 14.52 13.45 -5.69
N ALA A 140 15.65 13.76 -5.05
CA ALA A 140 16.83 12.89 -5.04
C ALA A 140 16.56 11.56 -4.33
N TYR A 141 15.84 11.59 -3.20
CA TYR A 141 15.40 10.42 -2.44
C TYR A 141 14.52 9.48 -3.27
N MET A 142 13.69 10.03 -4.16
CA MET A 142 12.85 9.25 -5.04
C MET A 142 13.62 8.49 -6.13
N ILE A 143 14.86 8.87 -6.47
CA ILE A 143 15.66 8.17 -7.50
C ILE A 143 15.84 6.67 -7.16
N PRO A 144 16.34 6.29 -5.98
CA PRO A 144 16.43 4.88 -5.58
C PRO A 144 15.10 4.30 -5.10
N VAL A 145 14.22 5.11 -4.50
CA VAL A 145 12.98 4.61 -3.88
C VAL A 145 11.94 4.19 -4.91
N ARG A 146 11.80 4.91 -6.03
CA ARG A 146 10.85 4.55 -7.11
C ARG A 146 11.05 3.11 -7.63
N PRO A 147 12.24 2.70 -8.11
CA PRO A 147 12.44 1.35 -8.63
C PRO A 147 12.32 0.29 -7.53
N ALA A 148 12.82 0.57 -6.32
CA ALA A 148 12.70 -0.34 -5.19
C ALA A 148 11.22 -0.59 -4.84
N HIS A 149 10.41 0.48 -4.76
CA HIS A 149 8.99 0.39 -4.46
C HIS A 149 8.24 -0.43 -5.50
N LYS A 150 8.45 -0.16 -6.80
CA LYS A 150 7.82 -0.94 -7.88
C LYS A 150 8.12 -2.44 -7.74
N LEU A 151 9.37 -2.80 -7.48
CA LEU A 151 9.79 -4.19 -7.31
C LEU A 151 9.17 -4.82 -6.06
N ILE A 152 9.16 -4.11 -4.94
CA ILE A 152 8.57 -4.58 -3.67
C ILE A 152 7.08 -4.85 -3.84
N VAL A 153 6.33 -3.93 -4.43
CA VAL A 153 4.89 -4.09 -4.68
C VAL A 153 4.63 -5.29 -5.59
N ALA A 154 5.39 -5.42 -6.69
CA ALA A 154 5.24 -6.52 -7.63
C ALA A 154 5.49 -7.88 -6.96
N MET A 155 6.55 -7.99 -6.16
CA MET A 155 6.89 -9.23 -5.45
C MET A 155 5.85 -9.55 -4.35
N SER A 156 5.39 -8.55 -3.61
CA SER A 156 4.37 -8.73 -2.57
C SER A 156 3.03 -9.20 -3.17
N LEU A 157 2.61 -8.60 -4.29
CA LEU A 157 1.41 -9.02 -5.02
C LEU A 157 1.54 -10.44 -5.57
N LYS A 158 2.70 -10.79 -6.15
CA LYS A 158 2.96 -12.15 -6.63
C LYS A 158 2.87 -13.19 -5.50
N ARG A 159 3.48 -12.91 -4.35
CA ARG A 159 3.42 -13.79 -3.17
C ARG A 159 2.01 -13.90 -2.59
N LEU A 160 1.29 -12.79 -2.54
CA LEU A 160 -0.11 -12.77 -2.10
C LEU A 160 -0.95 -13.68 -2.97
N ARG A 161 -0.86 -13.54 -4.30
CA ARG A 161 -1.56 -14.41 -5.25
C ARG A 161 -1.26 -15.88 -5.00
N GLN A 162 0.02 -16.25 -4.89
CA GLN A 162 0.43 -17.63 -4.63
C GLN A 162 -0.13 -18.18 -3.31
N ALA A 163 -0.13 -17.38 -2.25
CA ALA A 163 -0.69 -17.78 -0.95
C ALA A 163 -2.21 -18.00 -1.03
N LEU A 164 -2.93 -17.17 -1.79
CA LEU A 164 -4.37 -17.31 -1.99
C LEU A 164 -4.72 -18.49 -2.92
N GLU A 165 -3.91 -18.77 -3.93
CA GLU A 165 -4.07 -19.97 -4.79
C GLU A 165 -3.96 -21.24 -3.94
N GLN A 166 -2.98 -21.32 -3.03
CA GLN A 166 -2.83 -22.43 -2.10
C GLN A 166 -4.02 -22.57 -1.15
N ARG A 167 -4.55 -21.45 -0.65
CA ARG A 167 -5.77 -21.43 0.19
C ARG A 167 -7.01 -21.93 -0.56
N SER A 168 -7.12 -21.59 -1.85
CA SER A 168 -8.23 -22.04 -2.71
C SER A 168 -8.17 -23.55 -2.98
N ALA A 169 -6.96 -24.09 -3.15
CA ALA A 169 -6.76 -25.51 -3.46
C ALA A 169 -6.87 -26.44 -2.23
N ALA A 170 -6.81 -25.88 -1.02
CA ALA A 170 -6.88 -26.62 0.24
C ALA A 170 -8.27 -26.59 0.90
N GLY A 171 -9.22 -25.84 0.34
CA GLY A 171 -10.62 -25.77 0.79
C GLY A 171 -11.55 -26.39 -0.24
#